data_AF-A0A2W7JRD0-F1
#
_entry.id   AF-A0A2W7JRD0-F1
#
_cell.length_a   1.000
_cell.length_b   1.000
_cell.length_c   1.000
_cell.angle_alpha   90.00
_cell.angle_beta   90.00
_cell.angle_gamma   90.00
#
_symmetry.space_group_name_H-M   'P 1'
#
loop_
_entity.id
_entity.type
_entity.pdbx_description
1 polymer ?
#
loop_
_entity_poly.entity_id
_entity_poly.type
_entity_poly.pdbx_seq_one_letter_code
_entity_poly.pdbx_strand_id
1 'polypeptide(L)'
;MGGKTRKLYFYDCHLVGWKNDFSATGSNPMSETLEITCAGVEGSTSEAVYSSYWRETFKEDNVVPITREEPEPKLTEYHFENKKGEVIEEKDIKINQELELVITTENANGTTIKVNLNNSRLDFKHNGEILENDILKGVKINDEETRVPLTAIKQY
;
A
#
# COMPACT_ATOMS: atom_id res chain seq x y z
N MET A 1 -23.92 38.30 -35.27
CA MET A 1 -23.09 37.55 -34.30
C MET A 1 -23.98 37.09 -33.17
N GLY A 2 -24.35 35.80 -33.12
CA GLY A 2 -25.19 35.27 -32.04
C GLY A 2 -24.36 35.06 -30.78
N GLY A 3 -24.72 35.74 -29.68
CA GLY A 3 -24.05 35.56 -28.39
C GLY A 3 -24.28 34.13 -27.88
N LYS A 4 -23.21 33.42 -27.52
CA LYS A 4 -23.34 32.11 -26.87
C LYS A 4 -23.94 32.32 -25.48
N THR A 5 -25.14 31.80 -25.23
CA THR A 5 -25.74 31.76 -23.90
C THR A 5 -24.86 30.94 -22.96
N ARG A 6 -24.52 31.49 -21.80
CA ARG A 6 -23.81 30.79 -20.72
C ARG A 6 -24.73 30.68 -19.52
N LYS A 7 -24.73 29.53 -18.85
CA LYS A 7 -25.41 29.36 -17.56
C LYS A 7 -24.36 29.26 -16.46
N LEU A 8 -24.66 29.85 -15.31
CA LEU A 8 -23.88 29.73 -14.08
C LEU A 8 -24.76 29.04 -13.04
N TYR A 9 -24.20 28.05 -12.36
CA TYR A 9 -24.81 27.34 -11.25
C TYR A 9 -24.06 27.72 -9.98
N PHE A 10 -24.80 28.12 -8.95
CA PHE A 10 -24.28 28.49 -7.64
C PHE A 10 -24.77 27.47 -6.61
N TYR A 11 -23.88 27.01 -5.75
CA TYR A 11 -24.15 25.98 -4.73
C TYR A 11 -24.00 26.56 -3.33
N ASP A 12 -24.87 26.12 -2.42
CA ASP A 12 -24.90 26.51 -1.00
C ASP A 12 -24.82 28.04 -0.84
N CYS A 13 -25.86 28.72 -1.30
CA CYS A 13 -25.90 30.18 -1.40
C CYS A 13 -26.53 30.84 -0.19
N HIS A 14 -25.97 32.00 0.21
CA HIS A 14 -26.54 32.86 1.24
C HIS A 14 -26.63 34.30 0.73
N LEU A 15 -27.76 34.96 1.01
CA LEU A 15 -27.91 36.39 0.78
C LEU A 15 -27.18 37.14 1.90
N VAL A 16 -26.16 37.92 1.54
CA VAL A 16 -25.33 38.69 2.48
C VAL A 16 -25.60 40.19 2.45
N GLY A 17 -26.24 40.67 1.38
CA GLY A 17 -26.63 42.06 1.25
C GLY A 17 -27.90 42.19 0.41
N TRP A 18 -28.74 43.14 0.80
CA TRP A 18 -29.93 43.51 0.04
C TRP A 18 -30.13 45.01 0.13
N LYS A 19 -30.25 45.64 -1.04
CA LYS A 19 -30.48 47.08 -1.16
C LYS A 19 -31.58 47.34 -2.17
N ASN A 20 -32.49 48.25 -1.82
CA ASN A 20 -33.50 48.77 -2.71
C ASN A 20 -33.28 50.26 -2.90
N ASP A 21 -33.25 50.71 -4.14
CA ASP A 21 -33.09 52.11 -4.51
C ASP A 21 -34.28 52.54 -5.37
N PHE A 22 -34.91 53.64 -4.98
CA PHE A 22 -36.02 54.25 -5.71
C PHE A 22 -35.62 55.63 -6.22
N SER A 23 -36.00 55.94 -7.46
CA SER A 23 -35.80 57.26 -8.06
C SER A 23 -37.07 57.73 -8.76
N ALA A 24 -37.62 58.85 -8.31
CA ALA A 24 -38.83 59.45 -8.89
C ALA A 24 -38.60 60.10 -10.27
N THR A 25 -37.34 60.29 -10.67
CA THR A 25 -36.96 61.00 -11.90
C THR A 25 -36.04 60.18 -12.81
N GLY A 26 -35.62 58.99 -12.37
CA GLY A 26 -34.71 58.11 -13.12
C GLY A 26 -35.45 57.23 -14.13
N SER A 27 -34.72 56.74 -15.13
CA SER A 27 -35.25 55.81 -16.15
C SER A 27 -35.56 54.42 -15.60
N ASN A 28 -34.95 54.04 -14.48
CA ASN A 28 -35.25 52.83 -13.71
C ASN A 28 -35.77 53.27 -12.34
N PRO A 29 -37.09 53.44 -12.18
CA PRO A 29 -37.66 54.08 -11.00
C PRO A 29 -37.48 53.24 -9.72
N MET A 30 -37.25 51.93 -9.86
CA MET A 30 -36.97 51.03 -8.75
C MET A 30 -35.90 50.03 -9.18
N SER A 31 -34.86 49.87 -8.36
CA SER A 31 -33.82 48.85 -8.55
C SER A 31 -33.55 48.11 -7.25
N GLU A 32 -33.41 46.80 -7.37
CA GLU A 32 -33.09 45.91 -6.27
C GLU A 32 -31.73 45.27 -6.53
N THR A 33 -30.84 45.35 -5.55
CA THR A 33 -29.50 44.74 -5.59
C THR A 33 -29.41 43.67 -4.51
N LEU A 34 -29.07 42.46 -4.92
CA LEU A 34 -28.84 41.31 -4.05
C LEU A 34 -27.35 40.94 -4.11
N GLU A 35 -26.72 40.82 -2.95
CA GLU A 35 -25.36 40.32 -2.81
C GLU A 35 -25.43 38.90 -2.25
N ILE A 36 -24.97 37.93 -3.04
CA ILE A 36 -25.05 36.51 -2.72
C ILE A 36 -23.64 35.93 -2.62
N THR A 37 -23.35 35.25 -1.52
CA THR A 37 -22.17 34.38 -1.40
C THR A 37 -22.56 32.94 -1.67
N CYS A 38 -21.63 32.14 -2.17
CA CYS A 38 -21.87 30.74 -2.52
C CYS A 38 -20.64 29.89 -2.20
N ALA A 39 -20.85 28.64 -1.81
CA ALA A 39 -19.76 27.71 -1.53
C ALA A 39 -19.22 27.06 -2.80
N GLY A 40 -19.97 27.08 -3.91
CA GLY A 40 -19.48 26.55 -5.18
C GLY A 40 -20.05 27.26 -6.40
N VAL A 41 -19.27 27.28 -7.48
CA VAL A 41 -19.65 27.90 -8.75
C VAL A 41 -19.25 27.01 -9.92
N GLU A 42 -20.19 26.74 -10.81
CA GLU A 42 -19.99 25.98 -12.04
C GLU A 42 -20.55 26.75 -13.24
N GLY A 43 -19.77 26.81 -14.33
CA GLY A 43 -20.24 27.34 -15.61
C GLY A 43 -20.61 26.21 -16.56
N SER A 44 -21.67 26.37 -17.35
CA SER A 44 -22.14 25.37 -18.32
C SER A 44 -21.15 24.99 -19.42
N THR A 45 -20.03 25.71 -19.51
CA THR A 45 -18.94 25.46 -20.47
C THR A 45 -17.59 25.33 -19.76
N SER A 46 -17.59 25.18 -18.45
CA SER A 46 -16.38 25.03 -17.64
C SER A 46 -16.12 23.54 -17.42
N GLU A 47 -14.87 23.13 -17.51
CA GLU A 47 -14.43 21.77 -17.15
C GLU A 47 -14.16 21.65 -15.63
N ALA A 48 -14.12 22.78 -14.92
CA ALA A 48 -13.82 22.83 -13.49
C ALA A 48 -14.92 23.55 -12.70
N VAL A 49 -15.08 23.14 -11.43
CA VAL A 49 -16.01 23.72 -10.45
C VAL A 49 -15.20 24.34 -9.33
N TYR A 50 -15.46 25.61 -9.01
CA TYR A 50 -14.93 26.22 -7.80
C TYR A 50 -15.69 25.68 -6.58
N SER A 51 -14.98 25.30 -5.52
CA SER A 51 -15.56 24.84 -4.25
C SER A 51 -14.81 25.44 -3.06
N SER A 52 -15.54 25.96 -2.08
CA SER A 52 -15.03 26.42 -0.80
C SER A 52 -15.07 25.28 0.23
N TYR A 53 -14.28 25.40 1.30
CA TYR A 53 -14.15 24.38 2.33
C TYR A 53 -15.46 24.09 3.10
N TRP A 54 -16.39 25.04 3.11
CA TRP A 54 -17.68 24.96 3.80
C TRP A 54 -18.82 24.48 2.89
N ARG A 55 -18.52 24.07 1.64
CA ARG A 55 -19.51 23.49 0.72
C ARG A 55 -20.09 22.21 1.33
N GLU A 56 -21.42 22.15 1.41
CA GLU A 56 -22.13 20.97 1.90
C GLU A 56 -22.54 20.06 0.75
N THR A 57 -22.87 20.66 -0.39
CA THR A 57 -23.11 19.94 -1.62
C THR A 57 -21.79 19.27 -2.06
N PHE A 58 -21.75 17.94 -2.09
CA PHE A 58 -20.55 17.12 -2.34
C PHE A 58 -19.51 17.09 -1.20
N LYS A 59 -19.93 17.08 0.07
CA LYS A 59 -19.03 16.58 1.13
C LYS A 59 -18.57 15.16 0.74
N GLU A 60 -17.27 14.97 0.59
CA GLU A 60 -16.73 13.61 0.43
C GLU A 60 -17.19 12.80 1.64
N ASP A 61 -17.86 11.68 1.38
CA ASP A 61 -18.22 10.75 2.43
C ASP A 61 -16.96 10.43 3.24
N ASN A 62 -17.08 10.53 4.57
CA ASN A 62 -15.99 10.28 5.51
C ASN A 62 -15.15 9.11 5.01
N VAL A 63 -13.91 9.40 4.62
CA VAL A 63 -12.98 8.39 4.11
C VAL A 63 -12.83 7.37 5.22
N VAL A 64 -13.48 6.21 5.07
CA VAL A 64 -13.35 5.13 6.03
C VAL A 64 -11.87 4.74 5.97
N PRO A 65 -11.14 4.70 7.10
CA PRO A 65 -9.76 4.24 7.07
C PRO A 65 -9.77 2.82 6.51
N ILE A 66 -9.23 2.67 5.31
CA ILE A 66 -8.97 1.35 4.74
C ILE A 66 -7.82 0.79 5.55
N THR A 67 -8.10 -0.18 6.42
CA THR A 67 -7.04 -1.02 6.99
C THR A 67 -6.36 -1.71 5.83
N ARG A 68 -5.14 -1.29 5.51
CA ARG A 68 -4.31 -1.99 4.53
C ARG A 68 -3.85 -3.27 5.22
N GLU A 69 -4.32 -4.42 4.73
CA GLU A 69 -3.76 -5.71 5.15
C GLU A 69 -2.27 -5.68 4.80
N GLU A 70 -1.41 -5.64 5.82
CA GLU A 70 0.01 -5.85 5.61
C GLU A 70 0.20 -7.30 5.18
N PRO A 71 0.91 -7.55 4.07
CA PRO A 71 1.07 -8.90 3.58
C PRO A 71 1.84 -9.72 4.62
N GLU A 72 1.28 -10.87 4.99
CA GLU A 72 1.89 -11.75 5.99
C GLU A 72 3.22 -12.32 5.49
N PRO A 73 4.24 -12.47 6.36
CA PRO A 73 5.51 -13.08 6.00
C PRO A 73 5.33 -14.54 5.62
N LYS A 74 5.86 -14.93 4.46
CA LYS A 74 5.69 -16.28 3.92
C LYS A 74 7.03 -16.87 3.48
N LEU A 75 7.25 -18.13 3.85
CA LEU A 75 8.30 -18.96 3.26
C LEU A 75 7.81 -19.47 1.90
N THR A 76 8.52 -19.14 0.82
CA THR A 76 8.14 -19.52 -0.55
C THR A 76 8.79 -20.83 -0.95
N GLU A 77 10.10 -20.95 -0.76
CA GLU A 77 10.88 -22.14 -1.10
C GLU A 77 12.22 -22.17 -0.35
N TYR A 78 12.87 -23.33 -0.38
CA TYR A 78 14.27 -23.47 -0.01
C TYR A 78 14.96 -24.53 -0.88
N HIS A 79 16.26 -24.40 -1.05
CA HIS A 79 17.10 -25.41 -1.71
C HIS A 79 18.51 -25.42 -1.12
N PHE A 80 19.28 -26.46 -1.46
CA PHE A 80 20.67 -26.61 -1.04
C PHE A 80 21.62 -26.24 -2.17
N GLU A 81 22.67 -25.49 -1.87
CA GLU A 81 23.75 -25.16 -2.80
C GLU A 81 25.11 -25.62 -2.29
N ASN A 82 26.02 -25.92 -3.21
CA ASN A 82 27.43 -26.13 -2.87
C ASN A 82 28.16 -24.79 -2.65
N LYS A 83 29.43 -24.85 -2.24
CA LYS A 83 30.31 -23.67 -2.11
C LYS A 83 30.53 -22.88 -3.41
N LYS A 84 30.15 -23.42 -4.57
CA LYS A 84 30.22 -22.73 -5.87
C LYS A 84 28.89 -22.06 -6.24
N GLY A 85 27.84 -22.20 -5.42
CA GLY A 85 26.49 -21.68 -5.70
C GLY A 85 25.69 -22.56 -6.66
N GLU A 86 26.09 -23.81 -6.88
CA GLU A 86 25.33 -24.74 -7.72
C GLU A 86 24.33 -25.50 -6.84
N VAL A 87 23.07 -25.57 -7.27
CA VAL A 87 22.01 -26.31 -6.59
C VAL A 87 22.35 -27.81 -6.55
N ILE A 88 22.20 -28.43 -5.38
CA ILE A 88 22.41 -29.87 -5.17
C ILE A 88 21.13 -30.51 -4.65
N GLU A 89 20.78 -31.65 -5.23
CA GLU A 89 19.71 -32.52 -4.76
C GLU A 89 20.10 -33.24 -3.46
N GLU A 90 19.15 -33.44 -2.55
CA GLU A 90 19.41 -34.07 -1.24
C GLU A 90 20.11 -35.44 -1.32
N LYS A 91 19.79 -36.22 -2.34
CA LYS A 91 20.37 -37.55 -2.60
C LYS A 91 21.89 -37.51 -2.83
N ASP A 92 22.39 -36.37 -3.34
CA ASP A 92 23.79 -36.19 -3.74
C ASP A 92 24.63 -35.56 -2.61
N ILE A 93 23.98 -35.12 -1.52
CA ILE A 93 24.66 -34.59 -0.33
C ILE A 93 25.39 -35.72 0.41
N LYS A 94 26.69 -35.53 0.66
CA LYS A 94 27.53 -36.48 1.39
C LYS A 94 27.65 -36.11 2.86
N ILE A 95 27.88 -37.11 3.72
CA ILE A 95 28.18 -36.90 5.14
C ILE A 95 29.45 -36.04 5.28
N ASN A 96 29.43 -35.09 6.21
CA ASN A 96 30.45 -34.07 6.45
C ASN A 96 30.63 -33.05 5.31
N GLN A 97 29.70 -32.98 4.35
CA GLN A 97 29.70 -31.94 3.34
C GLN A 97 29.18 -30.63 3.93
N GLU A 98 29.91 -29.54 3.67
CA GLU A 98 29.46 -28.18 3.92
C GLU A 98 28.66 -27.68 2.71
N LEU A 99 27.49 -27.10 2.99
CA LEU A 99 26.52 -26.62 2.00
C LEU A 99 25.81 -25.37 2.52
N GLU A 100 25.17 -24.63 1.62
CA GLU A 100 24.35 -23.47 1.95
C GLU A 100 22.88 -23.83 1.75
N LEU A 101 22.06 -23.55 2.76
CA LEU A 101 20.61 -23.55 2.63
C LEU A 101 20.18 -22.16 2.17
N VAL A 102 19.63 -22.09 0.96
CA VAL A 102 19.09 -20.86 0.40
C VAL A 102 17.59 -20.85 0.66
N ILE A 103 17.11 -19.78 1.28
CA ILE A 103 15.72 -19.62 1.70
C ILE A 103 15.15 -18.40 1.00
N THR A 104 14.08 -18.60 0.24
CA THR A 104 13.34 -17.53 -0.43
C THR A 104 12.06 -17.23 0.33
N THR A 105 11.85 -15.95 0.66
CA THR A 105 10.69 -15.50 1.43
C THR A 105 10.01 -14.32 0.77
N GLU A 106 8.72 -14.16 1.07
CA GLU A 106 7.92 -13.01 0.67
C GLU A 106 7.53 -12.24 1.94
N ASN A 107 7.72 -10.92 1.95
CA ASN A 107 7.33 -10.02 3.06
C ASN A 107 7.88 -10.40 4.45
N ALA A 108 9.00 -11.14 4.52
CA ALA A 108 9.59 -11.61 5.78
C ALA A 108 10.86 -10.87 6.22
N ASN A 109 11.27 -9.81 5.51
CA ASN A 109 12.49 -9.06 5.84
C ASN A 109 12.43 -8.50 7.28
N GLY A 110 13.49 -8.73 8.04
CA GLY A 110 13.61 -8.32 9.44
C GLY A 110 12.97 -9.28 10.44
N THR A 111 12.28 -10.31 9.98
CA THR A 111 11.64 -11.33 10.83
C THR A 111 12.56 -12.54 11.06
N THR A 112 12.20 -13.36 12.05
CA THR A 112 12.83 -14.66 12.27
C THR A 112 11.86 -15.77 11.94
N ILE A 113 12.26 -16.70 11.09
CA ILE A 113 11.41 -17.83 10.70
C ILE A 113 11.98 -19.17 11.18
N LYS A 114 11.11 -20.18 11.14
CA LYS A 114 11.43 -21.58 11.38
C LYS A 114 11.32 -22.31 10.05
N VAL A 115 12.38 -22.99 9.64
CA VAL A 115 12.40 -23.79 8.42
C VAL A 115 12.48 -25.26 8.82
N ASN A 116 11.58 -26.08 8.29
CA ASN A 116 11.62 -27.52 8.46
C ASN A 116 12.13 -28.13 7.16
N LEU A 117 13.31 -28.75 7.22
CA LEU A 117 13.97 -29.34 6.04
C LEU A 117 13.38 -30.71 5.67
N ASN A 118 12.54 -31.31 6.54
CA ASN A 118 11.84 -32.58 6.32
C ASN A 118 12.73 -33.68 5.71
N ASN A 119 13.99 -33.80 6.17
CA ASN A 119 14.91 -34.76 5.61
C ASN A 119 14.75 -36.13 6.30
N SER A 120 14.79 -37.21 5.52
CA SER A 120 14.69 -38.56 6.08
C SER A 120 16.00 -39.35 6.02
N ARG A 121 17.06 -38.77 5.44
CA ARG A 121 18.32 -39.45 5.11
C ARG A 121 19.51 -38.94 5.91
N LEU A 122 19.57 -37.65 6.19
CA LEU A 122 20.69 -36.97 6.84
C LEU A 122 20.15 -35.98 7.86
N ASP A 123 20.83 -35.87 9.00
CA ASP A 123 20.64 -34.76 9.91
C ASP A 123 21.56 -33.60 9.47
N PHE A 124 21.23 -32.38 9.88
CA PHE A 124 22.05 -31.20 9.60
C PHE A 124 22.53 -30.52 10.88
N LYS A 125 23.68 -29.86 10.76
CA LYS A 125 24.30 -29.08 11.81
C LYS A 125 24.43 -27.62 11.38
N HIS A 126 24.01 -26.69 12.23
CA HIS A 126 24.18 -25.26 12.04
C HIS A 126 24.97 -24.68 13.21
N ASN A 127 26.02 -23.90 12.96
CA ASN A 127 26.83 -23.22 13.98
C ASN A 127 27.36 -24.07 15.15
N GLY A 128 27.48 -25.40 15.01
CA GLY A 128 27.89 -26.24 16.14
C GLY A 128 26.78 -27.12 16.70
N GLU A 129 25.52 -26.83 16.39
CA GLU A 129 24.33 -27.49 16.95
C GLU A 129 23.60 -28.34 15.92
N ILE A 130 23.13 -29.51 16.33
CA ILE A 130 22.35 -30.42 15.49
C ILE A 130 20.92 -29.90 15.43
N LEU A 131 20.33 -29.87 14.23
CA LEU A 131 18.94 -29.49 14.04
C LEU A 131 18.03 -30.61 14.52
N GLU A 132 17.32 -30.40 15.63
CA GLU A 132 16.35 -31.38 16.13
C GLU A 132 15.18 -31.55 15.15
N ASN A 133 14.96 -32.79 14.69
CA ASN A 133 13.94 -33.13 13.68
C ASN A 133 14.08 -32.32 12.38
N ASP A 134 15.30 -31.99 11.98
CA ASP A 134 15.59 -31.18 10.78
C ASP A 134 14.94 -29.80 10.77
N ILE A 135 14.66 -29.27 11.96
CA ILE A 135 14.08 -27.95 12.14
C ILE A 135 15.18 -26.95 12.45
N LEU A 136 15.38 -26.01 11.52
CA LEU A 136 16.17 -24.82 11.72
C LEU A 136 15.29 -23.71 12.33
N LYS A 137 15.62 -23.27 13.54
CA LYS A 137 14.88 -22.23 14.28
C LYS A 137 15.65 -20.91 14.27
N GLY A 138 14.94 -19.79 14.20
CA GLY A 138 15.52 -18.47 14.43
C GLY A 138 16.34 -17.92 13.26
N VAL A 139 16.03 -18.33 12.03
CA VAL A 139 16.71 -17.78 10.85
C VAL A 139 16.28 -16.33 10.67
N LYS A 140 17.23 -15.40 10.81
CA LYS A 140 16.99 -13.97 10.56
C LYS A 140 16.99 -13.71 9.06
N ILE A 141 15.84 -13.32 8.54
CA ILE A 141 15.66 -12.97 7.14
C ILE A 141 16.09 -11.51 6.95
N ASN A 142 17.11 -11.29 6.11
CA ASN A 142 17.64 -9.95 5.86
C ASN A 142 17.20 -9.39 4.49
N ASP A 143 16.73 -10.27 3.60
CA ASP A 143 16.28 -9.93 2.25
C ASP A 143 15.34 -11.03 1.73
N GLU A 144 14.84 -10.89 0.49
CA GLU A 144 14.03 -11.90 -0.20
C GLU A 144 14.71 -13.27 -0.21
N GLU A 145 16.04 -13.29 -0.35
CA GLU A 145 16.88 -14.49 -0.28
C GLU A 145 17.81 -14.43 0.94
N THR A 146 17.82 -15.49 1.76
CA THR A 146 18.72 -15.63 2.90
C THR A 146 19.47 -16.95 2.82
N ARG A 147 20.80 -16.90 3.01
CA ARG A 147 21.70 -18.05 2.92
C ARG A 147 22.17 -18.46 4.31
N VAL A 148 22.07 -19.75 4.62
CA VAL A 148 22.43 -20.31 5.92
C VAL A 148 23.41 -21.48 5.75
N PRO A 149 24.63 -21.39 6.31
CA PRO A 149 25.60 -22.46 6.21
C PRO A 149 25.19 -23.67 7.05
N LEU A 150 25.22 -24.85 6.46
CA LEU A 150 24.92 -26.13 7.10
C LEU A 150 26.06 -27.14 6.88
N THR A 151 26.17 -28.10 7.80
CA THR A 151 27.02 -29.29 7.63
C THR A 151 26.15 -30.52 7.71
N ALA A 152 26.15 -31.35 6.66
CA ALA A 152 25.44 -32.62 6.67
C ALA A 152 26.13 -33.62 7.60
N ILE A 153 25.37 -34.31 8.44
CA ILE A 153 25.86 -35.34 9.35
C ILE A 153 25.08 -36.64 9.16
N LYS A 154 25.60 -37.73 9.73
CA LYS A 154 24.90 -39.01 9.72
C LYS A 154 23.64 -38.88 10.58
N GLN A 155 22.51 -39.39 10.06
CA GLN A 155 21.25 -39.45 10.79
C GLN A 155 21.39 -40.30 12.07
N TYR A 156 20.88 -39.78 13.18
CA TYR A 156 20.89 -40.44 14.50
C TYR A 156 19.57 -41.11 14.87
#